data_AF-A0A7K3KQ96-F1
#
_entry.id   AF-A0A7K3KQ96-F1
#
_cell.length_a   1.000
_cell.length_b   1.000
_cell.length_c   1.000
_cell.angle_alpha   90.00
_cell.angle_beta   90.00
_cell.angle_gamma   90.00
#
_symmetry.space_group_name_H-M   'P 1'
#
loop_
_entity.id
_entity.type
_entity.pdbx_description
1 polymer ?
#
loop_
_entity_poly.entity_id
_entity_poly.type
_entity_poly.pdbx_seq_one_letter_code
_entity_poly.pdbx_strand_id
1 'polypeptide(L)' 'RKNNPNFKEGRPNKFTEEQIQLAYELKQQGMTHKMIERKTGISVSTQKRRFNKISNKTKL' A
#
# COMPACT_ATOMS: atom_id res chain seq x y z
N ARG A 1 4.04 33.83 -0.62
CA ARG A 1 3.50 32.48 -0.94
C ARG A 1 3.82 31.52 0.21
N LYS A 2 3.05 31.53 1.31
CA LYS A 2 3.29 30.68 2.51
C LYS A 2 2.01 30.10 3.14
N ASN A 3 0.85 30.27 2.51
CA ASN A 3 -0.46 29.96 3.12
C ASN A 3 -1.27 28.95 2.30
N ASN A 4 -0.64 27.98 1.64
CA ASN A 4 -1.40 26.88 1.05
C ASN A 4 -1.52 25.77 2.12
N PRO A 5 -2.68 25.62 2.79
CA PRO A 5 -2.88 24.54 3.77
C PRO A 5 -2.80 23.14 3.14
N ASN A 6 -2.87 23.04 1.81
CA ASN A 6 -2.71 21.81 1.05
C ASN A 6 -1.27 21.57 0.57
N PHE A 7 -0.30 22.39 1.00
CA PHE A 7 1.10 22.13 0.70
C PHE A 7 1.55 20.86 1.43
N LYS A 8 1.72 19.77 0.67
CA LYS A 8 2.40 18.55 1.13
C LYS A 8 3.73 18.46 0.41
N GLU A 9 4.82 18.49 1.17
CA GLU A 9 6.17 18.36 0.64
C GLU A 9 6.39 16.94 0.07
N GLY A 10 7.03 16.86 -1.11
CA GLY A 10 7.36 15.59 -1.77
C GLY A 10 6.30 15.05 -2.74
N ARG A 11 6.62 13.92 -3.38
CA ARG A 11 5.70 13.22 -4.29
C ARG A 11 4.65 12.48 -3.44
N PRO A 12 3.34 12.71 -3.67
CA PRO A 12 2.30 11.97 -2.94
C PRO A 12 2.46 10.47 -3.16
N ASN A 13 2.19 9.68 -2.12
CA ASN A 13 2.22 8.23 -2.22
C ASN A 13 1.27 7.78 -3.34
N LYS A 14 1.78 6.94 -4.25
CA LYS A 14 1.03 6.45 -5.42
C LYS A 14 -0.23 5.65 -5.03
N PHE A 15 -0.23 5.02 -3.87
CA PHE A 15 -1.34 4.21 -3.37
C PHE A 15 -1.75 4.68 -1.98
N THR A 16 -3.05 4.79 -1.74
CA THR A 16 -3.61 5.11 -0.42
C THR A 16 -3.43 3.96 0.56
N GLU A 17 -3.50 4.23 1.86
CA GLU A 17 -3.45 3.18 2.89
C GLU A 17 -4.59 2.16 2.71
N GLU A 18 -5.79 2.62 2.33
CA GLU A 18 -6.94 1.77 2.03
C GLU A 18 -6.68 0.79 0.86
N GLN A 19 -6.03 1.27 -0.21
CA GLN A 19 -5.66 0.42 -1.35
C GLN A 19 -4.63 -0.65 -0.93
N ILE A 20 -3.68 -0.30 -0.06
CA ILE A 20 -2.71 -1.24 0.48
C ILE A 20 -3.38 -2.26 1.40
N GLN A 21 -4.34 -1.83 2.22
CA GLN A 21 -5.09 -2.68 3.13
C GLN A 21 -5.94 -3.70 2.37
N LEU A 22 -6.69 -3.24 1.35
CA LEU A 22 -7.44 -4.11 0.46
C LEU A 22 -6.52 -5.16 -0.20
N ALA A 23 -5.35 -4.75 -0.70
CA ALA A 23 -4.38 -5.68 -1.28
C ALA A 23 -3.87 -6.71 -0.26
N TYR A 24 -3.69 -6.33 1.00
CA TYR A 24 -3.26 -7.22 2.07
C TYR A 24 -4.35 -8.24 2.43
N GLU A 25 -5.62 -7.83 2.47
CA GLU A 25 -6.76 -8.74 2.69
C GLU A 25 -6.85 -9.81 1.58
N LEU A 26 -6.68 -9.41 0.31
CA LEU A 26 -6.61 -10.35 -0.81
C LEU A 26 -5.47 -11.38 -0.65
N LYS A 27 -4.33 -10.95 -0.06
CA LYS A 27 -3.22 -11.86 0.26
C LYS A 27 -3.59 -12.88 1.34
N GLN A 28 -4.34 -12.45 2.37
CA GLN A 28 -4.85 -13.33 3.43
C GLN A 28 -5.89 -14.33 2.92
N GLN A 29 -6.70 -13.93 1.92
CA GLN A 29 -7.63 -14.81 1.20
C GLN A 29 -6.93 -15.83 0.26
N GLY A 30 -5.59 -15.89 0.27
CA GLY A 30 -4.82 -16.88 -0.48
C GLY A 30 -4.38 -16.44 -1.87
N MET A 31 -4.66 -15.20 -2.31
CA MET A 31 -4.18 -14.75 -3.63
C MET A 31 -2.65 -14.64 -3.68
N THR A 32 -2.10 -14.90 -4.87
CA THR A 32 -0.67 -14.68 -5.14
C THR A 32 -0.39 -13.19 -5.39
N HIS A 33 0.85 -12.76 -5.15
CA HIS A 33 1.25 -11.37 -5.39
C HIS A 33 1.01 -10.93 -6.85
N LYS A 34 1.15 -11.86 -7.81
CA LYS A 34 0.90 -11.58 -9.23
C LYS A 34 -0.58 -11.39 -9.54
N MET A 35 -1.47 -12.14 -8.89
CA MET A 35 -2.92 -11.93 -9.03
C MET A 35 -3.33 -10.57 -8.44
N ILE A 36 -2.79 -10.21 -7.27
CA ILE A 36 -3.04 -8.93 -6.62
C ILE A 36 -2.52 -7.77 -7.48
N GLU A 37 -1.34 -7.91 -8.10
CA GLU A 37 -0.76 -6.92 -9.02
C GLU A 37 -1.69 -6.68 -10.21
N ARG A 38 -2.20 -7.76 -10.83
CA ARG A 38 -3.17 -7.66 -11.93
C ARG A 38 -4.49 -7.00 -11.51
N LYS A 39 -4.96 -7.23 -10.29
CA LYS A 39 -6.25 -6.73 -9.80
C LYS A 39 -6.20 -5.29 -9.28
N THR A 40 -5.08 -4.88 -8.70
CA THR A 40 -4.95 -3.60 -7.97
C THR A 40 -3.99 -2.62 -8.63
N GLY A 41 -3.16 -3.08 -9.58
CA GLY A 41 -2.07 -2.29 -10.16
C GLY A 41 -0.88 -2.06 -9.21
N ILE A 42 -0.90 -2.62 -8.00
CA ILE A 42 0.19 -2.49 -7.03
C ILE A 42 1.28 -3.50 -7.39
N SER A 43 2.46 -3.00 -7.73
CA SER A 43 3.62 -3.85 -8.09
C SER A 43 3.94 -4.86 -6.98
N VAL A 44 4.40 -6.06 -7.35
CA VAL A 44 4.83 -7.09 -6.38
C VAL A 44 5.85 -6.58 -5.35
N SER A 45 6.81 -5.76 -5.76
CA SER A 45 7.82 -5.19 -4.84
C SER A 45 7.21 -4.27 -3.80
N THR A 46 6.22 -3.46 -4.20
CA THR A 46 5.46 -2.60 -3.29
C THR A 46 4.60 -3.42 -2.34
N GLN A 47 3.93 -4.47 -2.82
CA GLN A 47 3.16 -5.38 -1.96
C GLN A 47 4.05 -5.97 -0.87
N LYS A 48 5.18 -6.60 -1.23
CA LYS A 48 6.13 -7.20 -0.26
C LYS A 48 6.56 -6.20 0.81
N ARG A 49 7.01 -5.00 0.40
CA ARG A 49 7.45 -3.95 1.33
C ARG A 49 6.34 -3.52 2.29
N ARG A 50 5.13 -3.32 1.77
CA ARG A 50 4.00 -2.79 2.54
C ARG A 50 3.38 -3.87 3.45
N PHE A 51 3.26 -5.10 2.97
CA PHE A 51 2.73 -6.22 3.75
C PHE A 51 3.63 -6.58 4.93
N ASN A 52 4.95 -6.53 4.75
CA ASN A 52 5.90 -6.71 5.85
C ASN A 52 5.72 -5.64 6.94
N LYS A 53 5.50 -4.38 6.54
CA LYS A 53 5.21 -3.30 7.50
C LYS A 53 3.92 -3.53 8.27
N ILE A 54 2.87 -4.00 7.60
CA ILE A 54 1.59 -4.31 8.25
C ILE A 54 1.77 -5.47 9.23
N SER A 55 2.39 -6.57 8.80
CA SER A 55 2.62 -7.75 9.64
C SER A 55 3.45 -7.42 10.88
N ASN A 56 4.51 -6.61 10.74
CA ASN A 56 5.31 -6.18 11.87
C ASN A 56 4.55 -5.26 12.83
N LYS A 57 3.65 -4.40 12.30
CA LYS A 57 2.78 -3.56 13.13
C LYS A 57 1.78 -4.39 13.94
N THR A 58 1.28 -5.48 13.38
CA THR A 58 0.34 -6.39 14.09
C THR A 58 1.02 -7.22 15.20
N LYS A 59 2.35 -7.39 15.14
CA LYS A 59 3.11 -8.16 16.14
C LYS A 59 3.57 -7.32 17.34
N LEU A 60 3.48 -5.99 17.27
CA LEU A 60 3.73 -5.07 18.38
C LEU A 60 2.46 -4.87 19.18
#